data_AF-D2AWJ4-F1
#
_entry.id   AF-D2AWJ4-F1
#
_cell.length_a   1.000
_cell.length_b   1.000
_cell.length_c   1.000
_cell.angle_alpha   90.00
_cell.angle_beta   90.00
_cell.angle_gamma   90.00
#
_symmetry.space_group_name_H-M   'P 1'
#
loop_
_entity.id
_entity.type
_entity.pdbx_description
1 polymer ?
#
loop_
_entity_poly.entity_id
_entity_poly.type
_entity_poly.pdbx_seq_one_letter_code
_entity_poly.pdbx_strand_id
1 'polypeptide(L)' 'MTKRITISLPDDLADEAQESGNASGYIADALREQRRIRDGMAALERLWGPGWQDGITDADRERANRLFDSAREVA' A
#
# COMPACT_ATOMS: atom_id res chain seq x y z
N MET A 1 1.14 -17.30 -15.69
CA MET A 1 -0.11 -18.10 -15.62
C MET A 1 -1.14 -17.36 -14.80
N THR A 2 -2.41 -17.39 -15.20
CA THR A 2 -3.55 -16.78 -14.46
C THR A 2 -4.58 -17.85 -14.12
N LYS A 3 -5.32 -17.65 -13.03
CA LYS A 3 -6.46 -18.49 -12.63
C LYS A 3 -7.70 -17.61 -12.58
N ARG A 4 -8.81 -18.08 -13.16
CA ARG A 4 -10.09 -17.38 -13.10
C ARG A 4 -10.82 -17.79 -11.81
N ILE A 5 -11.26 -16.81 -11.04
CA ILE A 5 -12.07 -16.98 -9.83
C ILE A 5 -13.27 -16.04 -9.91
N THR A 6 -14.35 -16.37 -9.20
CA THR A 6 -15.50 -15.48 -9.02
C THR A 6 -15.51 -15.00 -7.57
N ILE A 7 -15.63 -13.69 -7.37
CA ILE A 7 -15.65 -13.05 -6.05
C ILE A 7 -16.76 -12.01 -6.02
N SER A 8 -17.31 -11.77 -4.84
CA SER A 8 -18.17 -10.61 -4.58
C SER A 8 -17.32 -9.50 -3.98
N LEU A 9 -17.54 -8.28 -4.44
CA LEU A 9 -16.90 -7.07 -3.94
C LEU A 9 -17.99 -6.13 -3.41
N PRO A 10 -17.69 -5.29 -2.41
CA PRO A 10 -18.47 -4.10 -2.11
C PRO A 10 -18.73 -3.27 -3.37
N ASP A 11 -19.92 -2.67 -3.47
CA ASP A 11 -20.38 -1.97 -4.69
C ASP A 11 -19.42 -0.84 -5.09
N ASP A 12 -18.93 -0.07 -4.12
CA ASP A 12 -17.95 1.01 -4.33
C ASP A 12 -16.63 0.50 -4.95
N LEU A 13 -16.11 -0.61 -4.44
CA LEU A 13 -14.89 -1.22 -4.97
C LEU A 13 -15.12 -1.92 -6.32
N ALA A 14 -16.33 -2.43 -6.56
CA ALA A 14 -16.71 -3.01 -7.84
C ALA A 14 -16.78 -1.94 -8.93
N ASP A 15 -17.37 -0.79 -8.61
CA ASP A 15 -17.46 0.38 -9.49
C ASP A 15 -16.06 0.91 -9.80
N GLU A 16 -15.21 1.13 -8.79
CA GLU A 16 -13.81 1.58 -8.98
C GLU A 16 -13.01 0.60 -9.87
N ALA A 17 -13.15 -0.70 -9.63
CA ALA A 17 -12.48 -1.72 -10.44
C ALA A 17 -12.99 -1.73 -11.90
N GLN A 18 -14.27 -1.45 -12.13
CA GLN A 18 -14.83 -1.33 -13.48
C GLN A 18 -14.31 -0.07 -14.19
N GLU A 19 -14.28 1.06 -13.50
CA GLU A 19 -13.78 2.34 -14.02
C GLU A 19 -12.30 2.28 -14.43
N SER A 20 -11.51 1.39 -13.81
CA SER A 20 -10.11 1.17 -14.18
C SER A 20 -9.89 0.66 -15.63
N GLY A 21 -10.95 0.19 -16.30
CA GLY A 21 -10.89 -0.44 -17.63
C GLY A 21 -10.33 -1.87 -17.65
N ASN A 22 -9.70 -2.32 -16.57
CA ASN A 22 -9.28 -3.70 -16.36
C ASN A 22 -9.33 -4.08 -14.87
N ALA A 23 -10.53 -4.46 -14.42
CA ALA A 23 -10.79 -4.87 -13.03
C ALA A 23 -9.84 -5.97 -12.53
N SER A 24 -9.49 -6.95 -13.39
CA SER A 24 -8.57 -8.02 -12.99
C SER A 24 -7.13 -7.51 -12.78
N GLY A 25 -6.69 -6.58 -13.60
CA GLY A 25 -5.39 -5.91 -13.44
C GLY A 25 -5.36 -5.07 -12.17
N TYR A 26 -6.38 -4.23 -11.99
CA TYR A 26 -6.55 -3.39 -10.81
C TYR A 26 -6.48 -4.20 -9.51
N ILE A 27 -7.28 -5.28 -9.40
CA ILE A 27 -7.28 -6.14 -8.22
C ILE A 27 -5.94 -6.83 -8.02
N ALA A 28 -5.30 -7.29 -9.11
CA ALA A 28 -4.00 -7.94 -9.01
C ALA A 28 -2.91 -6.99 -8.50
N ASP A 29 -2.94 -5.72 -8.91
CA ASP A 29 -1.99 -4.72 -8.47
C ASP A 29 -2.23 -4.28 -7.03
N ALA A 30 -3.49 -4.12 -6.62
CA ALA A 30 -3.86 -3.88 -5.22
C ALA A 30 -3.36 -5.00 -4.30
N LEU A 31 -3.53 -6.27 -4.70
CA LEU A 31 -3.05 -7.42 -3.93
C LEU A 31 -1.52 -7.50 -3.87
N ARG A 32 -0.82 -7.08 -4.92
CA ARG A 32 0.65 -6.99 -4.94
C ARG A 32 1.14 -5.87 -4.02
N GLU A 33 0.49 -4.72 -4.05
CA GLU A 33 0.81 -3.59 -3.18
C GLU A 33 0.61 -3.95 -1.72
N GLN A 34 -0.55 -4.52 -1.37
CA GLN A 34 -0.83 -4.97 -0.01
C GLN A 34 0.24 -5.95 0.49
N ARG A 35 0.67 -6.88 -0.36
CA ARG A 35 1.75 -7.82 -0.04
C ARG A 35 3.08 -7.09 0.20
N ARG A 36 3.45 -6.15 -0.67
CA ARG A 36 4.68 -5.35 -0.52
C ARG A 36 4.69 -4.57 0.79
N ILE A 37 3.58 -3.91 1.12
CA ILE A 37 3.44 -3.17 2.39
C ILE A 37 3.58 -4.12 3.57
N ARG A 38 2.84 -5.22 3.59
CA ARG A 38 2.87 -6.20 4.69
C ARG A 38 4.27 -6.79 4.89
N ASP A 39 4.90 -7.23 3.80
CA ASP A 39 6.22 -7.85 3.86
C ASP A 39 7.29 -6.81 4.26
N GLY A 40 7.12 -5.55 3.82
CA GLY A 40 7.90 -4.41 4.27
C GLY A 40 7.78 -4.19 5.78
N MET A 41 6.56 -4.05 6.30
CA MET A 41 6.30 -3.87 7.74
C MET A 41 6.90 -5.00 8.60
N ALA A 42 6.80 -6.25 8.15
CA ALA A 42 7.41 -7.38 8.83
C ALA A 42 8.95 -7.29 8.85
N ALA A 43 9.56 -6.77 7.78
CA ALA A 43 11.00 -6.51 7.75
C ALA A 43 11.40 -5.39 8.73
N LEU A 44 10.61 -4.32 8.80
CA LEU A 44 10.84 -3.22 9.75
C LEU A 44 10.75 -3.70 11.21
N GLU A 45 9.74 -4.51 11.52
CA GLU A 45 9.59 -5.13 12.85
C GLU A 45 10.77 -6.05 13.19
N ARG A 46 11.29 -6.81 12.22
CA ARG A 46 12.49 -7.64 12.44
C ARG A 46 13.75 -6.82 12.70
N LEU A 47 13.88 -5.66 12.05
CA LEU A 47 15.07 -4.81 12.15
C LEU A 47 15.09 -3.96 13.42
N TRP A 48 13.94 -3.40 13.81
CA TRP A 48 13.84 -2.46 14.93
C TRP A 48 13.10 -3.02 16.15
N GLY A 49 12.58 -4.24 16.06
CA GLY A 49 11.85 -4.91 17.12
C GLY A 49 10.34 -4.64 17.10
N PRO A 50 9.58 -5.40 17.90
CA PRO A 50 8.15 -5.17 18.07
C PRO A 50 7.89 -3.77 18.66
N GLY A 51 6.85 -3.10 18.17
CA GLY A 51 6.49 -1.75 18.61
C GLY A 51 7.46 -0.65 18.14
N TRP A 52 8.33 -0.92 17.15
CA TRP A 52 9.25 0.09 16.59
C TRP A 52 8.55 1.40 16.17
N GLN A 53 7.29 1.28 15.75
CA GLN A 53 6.45 2.39 15.32
C GLN A 53 5.86 3.21 16.48
N ASP A 54 5.88 2.70 17.72
CA ASP A 54 5.27 3.34 18.89
C ASP A 54 6.05 4.61 19.30
N GLY A 55 7.33 4.69 18.92
CA GLY A 55 8.15 5.88 19.10
C GLY A 55 7.99 6.95 18.01
N ILE A 56 7.21 6.68 16.95
CA ILE A 56 7.03 7.63 15.85
C ILE A 56 6.03 8.70 16.27
N THR A 57 6.52 9.92 16.44
CA THR A 57 5.67 11.07 16.78
C THR A 57 5.02 11.68 15.53
N ASP A 58 3.98 12.49 15.72
CA ASP A 58 3.39 13.26 14.61
C ASP A 58 4.42 14.24 14.01
N ALA A 59 5.33 14.79 14.82
CA ALA A 59 6.42 15.63 14.33
C ALA A 59 7.39 14.84 13.42
N ASP A 60 7.65 13.57 13.72
CA ASP A 60 8.45 12.69 12.84
C ASP A 60 7.72 12.41 11.52
N ARG A 61 6.40 12.21 11.56
CA ARG A 61 5.57 12.00 10.37
C ARG A 61 5.54 13.24 9.48
N GLU A 62 5.32 14.41 10.06
CA GLU A 62 5.36 15.68 9.33
C GLU A 62 6.74 15.94 8.71
N ARG A 63 7.81 15.66 9.45
CA ARG A 63 9.18 15.77 8.92
C ARG A 63 9.39 14.82 7.74
N ALA A 64 8.93 13.59 7.84
CA ALA A 64 9.02 12.61 6.75
C ALA A 64 8.24 13.07 5.52
N ASN A 65 7.01 13.56 5.68
CA ASN A 65 6.19 14.06 4.56
C ASN A 65 6.88 15.22 3.82
N ARG A 66 7.44 16.20 4.56
CA ARG A 66 8.20 17.30 3.95
C ARG A 66 9.40 16.80 3.13
N LEU A 67 10.11 15.79 3.63
CA LEU A 67 11.25 15.19 2.92
C LEU A 67 10.81 14.50 1.63
N PHE A 68 9.72 13.72 1.68
CA PHE A 68 9.19 13.04 0.49
C PHE A 68 8.64 14.01 -0.56
N ASP A 69 7.94 15.06 -0.14
CA ASP A 69 7.44 16.10 -1.06
C ASP A 69 8.61 16.82 -1.74
N SER A 70 9.64 17.21 -0.97
CA SER A 70 10.84 17.83 -1.53
C SER A 70 11.62 16.91 -2.49
N ALA A 71 11.61 15.60 -2.24
CA ALA A 71 12.26 14.62 -3.12
C ALA A 71 11.48 14.42 -4.44
N ARG A 72 10.16 14.61 -4.44
CA ARG A 72 9.32 14.56 -5.65
C ARG A 72 9.45 15.80 -6.53
N GLU A 73 9.81 16.96 -5.96
CA GLU A 73 10.00 18.20 -6.73
C GLU A 73 11.34 18.24 -7.49
N VAL A 74 12.29 17.39 -7.11
CA VAL A 74 13.65 17.36 -7.68
C VAL A 74 13.85 16.22 -8.71
N ALA A 75 12.89 15.30 -8.80
CA ALA A 75 12.90 14.15 -9.72
C ALA A 75 12.08 14.41 -10.99
#